data_AF-A0AAU9NN34-F1
#
_entry.id   AF-A0AAU9NN34-F1
#
_cell.length_a   1.000
_cell.length_b   1.000
_cell.length_c   1.000
_cell.angle_alpha   90.00
_cell.angle_beta   90.00
_cell.angle_gamma   90.00
#
_symmetry.space_group_name_H-M   'P 1'
#
loop_
_entity.id
_entity.type
_entity.pdbx_description
1 polymer ?
#
loop_
_entity_poly.entity_id
_entity_poly.type
_entity_poly.pdbx_seq_one_letter_code
_entity_poly.pdbx_strand_id
1 'polypeptide(L)'
;MVVDTRNVVFFTVFFFVVHYLLIRWREKIRNSTPIHVVTVSEMAAIITFVGSCIYLLLYFGTTLVHHTHFSDDEEAEETKNHASIGCKFDVLLTHAEKKEATTGEDEEVIQAVVSGKTPSYLLESKLGDCKRAVFIRRVALERITGKSLEGLPLDGFDYESILGQCCEMPVGYVQIPVGIAGPLLLDGMEFSVPMATTEGCLVASTNRGCKAIYVSGGATSVLLKDGMTRAPIVRFGTAKRAADLKFFLEEPLNFQNLASVFDRSSRFAKLQKIQCAIAGRNLYIRFTCSTGDAMGMNMVSKGVENVLEYLQANFPDMDVIGISGNYCSDKKPAAVNWIEGRGKSVVCEAIIKEDVVKKVLKTTVASLVELNMLKNLTGSAMAGALGGFNAHASNIVSAVFLATGQDPAQNIESSHCITMMEAVNGGRDLHVSVTMPSIEVGTVGGGTQLASQSACLNLLGVKGANKEWAGSNARQLAKVVAAAVLAGELSLMSAIAAGQLVKSHMKYNRSNKDISAKF
;
A
#
# COMPACT_ATOMS: atom_id res chain seq x y z
N MET A 1 -41.81 -9.19 -1.50
CA MET A 1 -40.77 -10.17 -1.88
C MET A 1 -41.44 -11.54 -1.95
N VAL A 2 -41.85 -11.97 -3.15
CA VAL A 2 -42.37 -13.33 -3.33
C VAL A 2 -41.16 -14.26 -3.26
N VAL A 3 -41.09 -15.11 -2.25
CA VAL A 3 -40.04 -16.13 -2.15
C VAL A 3 -40.31 -17.14 -3.27
N ASP A 4 -39.48 -17.18 -4.31
CA ASP A 4 -39.62 -18.17 -5.38
C ASP A 4 -39.42 -19.56 -4.77
N THR A 5 -40.48 -20.36 -4.76
CA THR A 5 -40.52 -21.71 -4.19
C THR A 5 -39.41 -22.60 -4.74
N ARG A 6 -38.93 -22.33 -5.96
CA ARG A 6 -37.81 -23.07 -6.58
C ARG A 6 -36.49 -22.79 -5.86
N ASN A 7 -36.25 -21.57 -5.41
CA ASN A 7 -35.02 -21.24 -4.68
C ASN A 7 -34.95 -21.94 -3.33
N VAL A 8 -36.07 -22.02 -2.62
CA VAL A 8 -36.14 -22.75 -1.35
C VAL A 8 -35.78 -24.21 -1.56
N VAL A 9 -36.26 -24.83 -2.64
CA VAL A 9 -35.92 -26.21 -3.00
C VAL A 9 -34.42 -26.35 -3.32
N PHE A 10 -33.86 -25.50 -4.18
CA PHE A 10 -32.44 -25.60 -4.56
C PHE A 10 -31.48 -25.27 -3.41
N PHE A 11 -31.81 -24.32 -2.53
CA PHE A 11 -31.05 -24.07 -1.30
C PHE A 11 -31.11 -25.26 -0.35
N THR A 12 -32.29 -25.85 -0.16
CA THR A 12 -32.46 -27.01 0.72
C THR A 12 -31.69 -28.22 0.19
N VAL A 13 -31.77 -28.48 -1.12
CA VAL A 13 -31.00 -29.55 -1.79
C VAL A 13 -29.51 -29.30 -1.68
N PHE A 14 -29.04 -28.07 -1.92
CA PHE A 14 -27.63 -27.69 -1.78
C PHE A 14 -27.10 -28.00 -0.38
N PHE A 15 -27.76 -27.51 0.67
CA PHE A 15 -27.28 -27.73 2.04
C PHE A 15 -27.37 -29.20 2.47
N PHE A 16 -28.41 -29.92 2.04
CA PHE A 16 -28.56 -31.34 2.34
C PHE A 16 -27.46 -32.19 1.70
N VAL A 17 -27.14 -31.92 0.44
CA VAL A 17 -26.09 -32.63 -0.30
C VAL A 17 -24.70 -32.31 0.26
N VAL A 18 -24.42 -31.05 0.61
CA VAL A 18 -23.18 -30.66 1.29
C VAL A 18 -23.05 -31.39 2.62
N HIS A 19 -24.11 -31.43 3.42
CA HIS A 19 -24.11 -32.12 4.70
C HIS A 19 -23.84 -33.63 4.54
N TYR A 20 -24.50 -34.27 3.56
CA TYR A 20 -24.27 -35.68 3.24
C TYR A 20 -22.80 -35.96 2.83
N LEU A 21 -22.23 -35.15 1.94
CA LEU A 21 -20.83 -35.30 1.50
C LEU A 21 -19.84 -35.11 2.65
N LEU A 22 -20.07 -34.13 3.53
CA LEU A 22 -19.22 -33.90 4.70
C LEU A 22 -19.25 -35.07 5.69
N ILE A 23 -20.42 -35.68 5.92
CA ILE A 23 -20.52 -36.88 6.76
C ILE A 23 -19.75 -38.04 6.13
N ARG A 24 -19.93 -38.29 4.83
CA ARG A 24 -19.25 -39.38 4.13
C ARG A 24 -17.73 -39.21 4.07
N TRP A 25 -17.25 -38.00 3.82
CA TRP A 25 -15.81 -37.72 3.86
C TRP A 25 -15.23 -37.87 5.26
N ARG A 26 -15.97 -37.46 6.30
CA ARG A 26 -15.58 -37.70 7.70
C ARG A 26 -15.51 -39.20 8.02
N GLU A 27 -16.45 -40.01 7.55
CA GLU A 27 -16.41 -41.47 7.71
C GLU A 27 -15.20 -42.09 6.99
N LYS A 28 -14.89 -41.65 5.78
CA LYS A 28 -13.72 -42.12 5.02
C LYS A 28 -12.40 -41.76 5.70
N ILE A 29 -12.29 -40.55 6.23
CA ILE A 29 -11.13 -40.12 7.01
C ILE A 29 -10.96 -40.99 8.25
N ARG A 30 -12.06 -41.28 8.96
CA ARG A 30 -12.05 -42.13 10.16
C ARG A 30 -11.65 -43.58 9.86
N ASN A 31 -12.01 -44.08 8.68
CA ASN A 31 -11.75 -45.47 8.27
C ASN A 31 -10.53 -45.58 7.33
N SER A 32 -9.70 -44.53 7.22
CA SER A 32 -8.52 -44.46 6.34
C SER A 32 -8.78 -44.85 4.87
N THR A 33 -10.00 -44.62 4.40
CA THR A 33 -10.38 -44.87 3.00
C THR A 33 -10.00 -43.66 2.15
N PRO A 34 -9.31 -43.83 1.01
CA PRO A 34 -8.92 -42.71 0.17
C PRO A 34 -10.13 -41.92 -0.35
N ILE A 35 -10.09 -40.59 -0.21
CA ILE A 35 -11.21 -39.69 -0.53
C ILE A 35 -11.55 -39.70 -2.04
N HIS A 36 -10.58 -40.01 -2.89
CA HIS A 36 -10.76 -40.10 -4.35
C HIS A 36 -11.55 -41.36 -4.80
N VAL A 37 -11.77 -42.32 -3.91
CA VAL A 37 -12.61 -43.50 -4.20
C VAL A 37 -14.06 -43.11 -3.90
N VAL A 38 -14.85 -42.84 -4.93
CA VAL A 38 -16.22 -42.30 -4.80
C VAL A 38 -17.25 -43.38 -5.09
N THR A 39 -18.21 -43.58 -4.18
CA THR A 39 -19.36 -44.49 -4.38
C THR A 39 -20.38 -43.87 -5.35
N VAL A 40 -21.25 -44.70 -5.94
CA VAL A 40 -22.33 -44.23 -6.83
C VAL A 40 -23.20 -43.17 -6.13
N SER A 41 -23.47 -43.33 -4.83
CA SER A 41 -24.25 -42.36 -4.04
C SER A 41 -23.55 -41.01 -3.87
N GLU A 42 -22.22 -41.01 -3.71
CA GLU A 42 -21.42 -39.79 -3.57
C GLU A 42 -21.22 -39.12 -4.93
N MET A 43 -21.13 -39.90 -6.01
CA MET A 43 -21.07 -39.36 -7.37
C MET A 43 -22.37 -38.64 -7.74
N ALA A 44 -23.53 -39.24 -7.42
CA ALA A 44 -24.82 -38.59 -7.58
C ALA A 44 -24.91 -37.30 -6.75
N ALA A 45 -24.49 -37.33 -5.48
CA ALA A 45 -24.44 -36.16 -4.62
C ALA A 45 -23.54 -35.04 -5.17
N ILE A 46 -22.35 -35.37 -5.69
CA ILE A 46 -21.44 -34.38 -6.31
C ILE A 46 -22.09 -33.75 -7.55
N ILE A 47 -22.75 -34.53 -8.40
CA ILE A 47 -23.45 -34.02 -9.58
C ILE A 47 -24.60 -33.10 -9.16
N THR A 48 -25.41 -33.49 -8.16
CA THR A 48 -26.48 -32.66 -7.62
C THR A 48 -25.96 -31.37 -6.99
N PHE A 49 -24.83 -31.43 -6.27
CA PHE A 49 -24.15 -30.26 -5.72
C PHE A 49 -23.76 -29.28 -6.84
N VAL A 50 -23.04 -29.75 -7.86
CA VAL A 50 -22.63 -28.91 -9.00
C VAL A 50 -23.84 -28.30 -9.72
N GLY A 51 -24.89 -29.09 -9.96
CA GLY A 51 -26.13 -28.59 -10.57
C GLY A 51 -26.81 -27.50 -9.73
N SER A 52 -26.88 -27.68 -8.41
CA SER A 52 -27.45 -26.68 -7.50
C SER A 52 -26.58 -25.41 -7.40
N CYS A 53 -25.25 -25.54 -7.42
CA CYS A 53 -24.33 -24.41 -7.48
C CYS A 53 -24.53 -23.57 -8.76
N ILE A 54 -24.58 -24.22 -9.92
CA ILE A 54 -24.78 -23.54 -11.20
C ILE A 54 -26.12 -22.80 -11.20
N TYR A 55 -27.19 -23.43 -10.73
CA TYR A 55 -28.51 -22.79 -10.61
C TYR A 55 -28.47 -21.55 -9.70
N LEU A 56 -27.90 -21.67 -8.50
CA LEU A 56 -27.81 -20.54 -7.56
C LEU A 56 -26.92 -19.41 -8.10
N LEU A 57 -25.79 -19.74 -8.74
CA LEU A 57 -24.90 -18.74 -9.35
C LEU A 57 -25.56 -18.01 -10.53
N LEU A 58 -26.33 -18.71 -11.37
CA LEU A 58 -27.10 -18.08 -12.45
C LEU A 58 -28.26 -17.23 -11.92
N TYR A 59 -28.92 -17.68 -10.86
CA TYR A 59 -30.02 -16.93 -10.25
C TYR A 59 -29.55 -15.64 -9.59
N PHE A 60 -28.51 -15.69 -8.74
CA PHE A 60 -27.91 -14.50 -8.13
C PHE A 60 -27.13 -13.65 -9.14
N GLY A 61 -26.55 -14.28 -10.17
CA GLY A 61 -25.85 -13.61 -11.25
C GLY A 61 -26.76 -12.77 -12.14
N THR A 62 -27.97 -13.26 -12.45
CA THR A 62 -28.95 -12.48 -13.23
C THR A 62 -29.53 -11.31 -12.42
N THR A 63 -29.65 -11.42 -11.09
CA THR A 63 -30.03 -10.28 -10.23
C THR A 63 -28.93 -9.20 -10.18
N LEU A 64 -27.66 -9.58 -10.34
CA LEU A 64 -26.55 -8.64 -10.43
C LEU A 64 -26.53 -7.90 -11.78
N VAL A 65 -26.93 -8.56 -12.87
CA VAL A 65 -27.02 -7.97 -14.22
C VAL A 65 -28.29 -7.13 -14.41
N HIS A 66 -29.42 -7.49 -13.79
CA HIS A 66 -30.64 -6.68 -13.80
C HIS A 66 -30.52 -5.39 -12.97
N HIS A 67 -29.61 -5.30 -12.00
CA HIS A 67 -29.33 -4.03 -11.31
C HIS A 67 -28.41 -3.08 -12.10
N THR A 68 -27.82 -3.54 -13.21
CA THR A 68 -26.99 -2.72 -14.12
C THR A 68 -27.74 -2.21 -15.36
N HIS A 69 -29.01 -2.58 -15.54
CA HIS A 69 -29.87 -2.08 -16.62
C HIS A 69 -31.20 -1.58 -16.03
N PHE A 70 -31.18 -0.36 -15.49
CA PHE A 70 -32.38 0.43 -15.20
C PHE A 70 -32.13 1.87 -15.63
N SER A 71 -32.23 2.09 -16.94
CA SER A 71 -32.77 3.30 -17.56
C SER A 71 -32.67 3.05 -19.05
N ASP A 72 -33.82 2.99 -19.71
CA ASP A 72 -34.10 3.02 -21.14
C ASP A 72 -35.10 1.91 -21.45
N ASP A 73 -36.23 2.33 -22.02
CA ASP A 73 -37.36 1.54 -22.52
C ASP A 73 -38.57 1.36 -21.58
N GLU A 74 -39.04 2.47 -21.00
CA GLU A 74 -40.48 2.77 -20.98
C GLU A 74 -40.71 4.07 -21.75
N GLU A 75 -40.78 4.00 -23.08
CA GLU A 75 -41.58 4.89 -23.93
C GLU A 75 -41.37 4.51 -25.41
N ALA A 76 -42.18 3.57 -25.90
CA ALA A 76 -42.35 3.37 -27.34
C ALA A 76 -43.79 2.94 -27.61
N GLU A 77 -44.72 3.87 -27.46
CA GLU A 77 -45.90 4.01 -28.32
C GLU A 77 -46.71 5.23 -27.87
N GLU A 78 -46.45 6.40 -28.47
CA GLU A 78 -47.51 7.21 -29.08
C GLU A 78 -46.95 8.46 -29.79
N THR A 79 -47.50 8.69 -30.99
CA THR A 79 -47.58 9.96 -31.71
C THR A 79 -46.36 10.50 -32.48
N LYS A 80 -46.39 10.16 -33.77
CA LYS A 80 -46.07 11.07 -34.88
C LYS A 80 -46.73 12.45 -34.66
N ASN A 81 -45.94 13.52 -34.64
CA ASN A 81 -46.12 14.76 -35.42
C ASN A 81 -45.30 15.92 -34.82
N HIS A 82 -44.85 16.80 -35.71
CA HIS A 82 -44.30 18.16 -35.51
C HIS A 82 -42.78 18.34 -35.36
N ALA A 83 -42.16 18.58 -36.52
CA ALA A 83 -41.49 19.84 -36.90
C ALA A 83 -40.74 20.66 -35.82
N SER A 84 -39.43 20.83 -36.08
CA SER A 84 -38.61 22.04 -35.86
C SER A 84 -39.03 23.02 -34.75
N ILE A 85 -38.23 23.09 -33.69
CA ILE A 85 -37.88 24.36 -33.01
C ILE A 85 -36.42 24.20 -32.53
N GLY A 86 -35.55 25.07 -33.04
CA GLY A 86 -34.21 25.24 -32.49
C GLY A 86 -34.29 25.94 -31.14
N CYS A 87 -33.53 25.46 -30.16
CA CYS A 87 -33.25 26.21 -28.95
C CYS A 87 -31.74 26.14 -28.68
N LYS A 88 -31.09 27.28 -28.88
CA LYS A 88 -29.74 27.55 -28.40
C LYS A 88 -29.76 27.47 -26.89
N PHE A 89 -28.96 26.59 -26.31
CA PHE A 89 -28.64 26.66 -24.88
C PHE A 89 -27.29 27.35 -24.73
N ASP A 90 -27.37 28.68 -24.72
CA ASP A 90 -26.31 29.55 -24.27
C ASP A 90 -26.64 29.97 -22.82
N VAL A 91 -25.61 29.99 -21.97
CA VAL A 91 -25.58 30.57 -20.61
C VAL A 91 -26.13 29.72 -19.46
N LEU A 92 -25.22 29.01 -18.77
CA LEU A 92 -24.99 29.17 -17.31
C LEU A 92 -23.65 28.51 -16.89
N LEU A 93 -22.56 28.95 -17.51
CA LEU A 93 -21.20 28.79 -16.98
C LEU A 93 -20.77 30.13 -16.38
N THR A 94 -21.01 30.32 -15.08
CA THR A 94 -20.41 31.41 -14.33
C THR A 94 -19.53 30.83 -13.24
N HIS A 95 -18.40 30.24 -13.64
CA HIS A 95 -17.09 30.29 -12.97
C HIS A 95 -16.05 30.14 -14.09
N ALA A 96 -15.74 31.26 -14.74
CA ALA A 96 -14.72 31.31 -15.77
C ALA A 96 -13.33 31.21 -15.10
N GLU A 97 -12.84 29.99 -14.90
CA GLU A 97 -11.40 29.79 -15.00
C GLU A 97 -11.01 30.10 -16.46
N LYS A 98 -10.05 31.02 -16.64
CA LYS A 98 -9.51 31.33 -17.95
C LYS A 98 -9.00 30.02 -18.56
N LYS A 99 -9.71 29.45 -19.54
CA LYS A 99 -9.10 28.46 -20.44
C LYS A 99 -7.85 29.14 -21.02
N GLU A 100 -6.66 28.63 -20.71
CA GLU A 100 -5.43 29.05 -21.38
C GLU A 100 -5.72 28.97 -22.89
N ALA A 101 -5.69 30.12 -23.56
CA ALA A 101 -6.06 30.20 -24.97
C ALA A 101 -5.00 29.45 -25.77
N THR A 102 -5.41 28.39 -26.45
CA THR A 102 -4.55 27.63 -27.37
C THR A 102 -4.01 28.58 -28.43
N THR A 103 -2.69 28.70 -28.54
CA THR A 103 -2.09 29.48 -29.63
C THR A 103 -2.16 28.71 -30.96
N GLY A 104 -1.97 29.39 -32.09
CA GLY A 104 -1.94 28.72 -33.40
C GLY A 104 -0.84 27.66 -33.52
N GLU A 105 0.32 27.92 -32.92
CA GLU A 105 1.42 26.94 -32.84
C GLU A 105 1.05 25.73 -31.97
N ASP A 106 0.39 25.97 -30.83
CA ASP A 106 -0.07 24.87 -29.97
C ASP A 106 -1.08 23.98 -30.70
N GLU A 107 -1.99 24.59 -31.47
CA GLU A 107 -2.97 23.86 -32.26
C GLU A 107 -2.33 22.90 -33.27
N GLU A 108 -1.28 23.34 -33.98
CA GLU A 108 -0.53 22.47 -34.91
C GLU A 108 0.12 21.28 -34.19
N VAL A 109 0.74 21.53 -33.02
CA VAL A 109 1.38 20.47 -32.23
C VAL A 109 0.33 19.51 -31.67
N ILE A 110 -0.79 20.03 -31.17
CA ILE A 110 -1.92 19.21 -30.68
C ILE A 110 -2.44 18.32 -31.82
N GLN A 111 -2.69 18.86 -33.02
CA GLN A 111 -3.13 18.06 -34.16
C GLN A 111 -2.11 17.01 -34.57
N ALA A 112 -0.81 17.31 -34.49
CA ALA A 112 0.25 16.33 -34.73
C ALA A 112 0.25 15.20 -33.69
N VAL A 113 -0.10 15.47 -32.43
CA VAL A 113 -0.26 14.43 -31.40
C VAL A 113 -1.54 13.63 -31.61
N VAL A 114 -2.67 14.29 -31.88
CA VAL A 114 -3.98 13.66 -32.14
C VAL A 114 -3.92 12.71 -33.33
N SER A 115 -3.25 13.12 -34.41
CA SER A 115 -3.06 12.29 -35.62
C SER A 115 -1.99 11.20 -35.48
N GLY A 116 -1.29 11.13 -34.34
CA GLY A 116 -0.20 10.17 -34.10
C GLY A 116 1.12 10.49 -34.80
N LYS A 117 1.23 11.63 -35.49
CA LYS A 117 2.47 12.09 -36.16
C LYS A 117 3.58 12.42 -35.15
N THR A 118 3.22 12.93 -33.97
CA THR A 118 4.15 13.18 -32.86
C THR A 118 3.77 12.33 -31.65
N PRO A 119 4.64 11.39 -31.22
CA PRO A 119 4.44 10.67 -29.97
C PRO A 119 4.42 11.60 -28.76
N SER A 120 3.44 11.42 -27.86
CA SER A 120 3.22 12.30 -26.70
C SER A 120 4.38 12.34 -25.70
N TYR A 121 5.13 11.24 -25.55
CA TYR A 121 6.27 11.16 -24.64
C TYR A 121 7.50 11.98 -25.10
N LEU A 122 7.48 12.53 -26.32
CA LEU A 122 8.55 13.38 -26.86
C LEU A 122 8.28 14.88 -26.70
N LEU A 123 7.14 15.26 -26.09
CA LEU A 123 6.73 16.67 -26.04
C LEU A 123 7.70 17.52 -25.20
N GLU A 124 8.13 17.02 -24.04
CA GLU A 124 9.07 17.74 -23.17
C GLU A 124 10.40 18.03 -23.88
N SER A 125 10.97 17.05 -24.58
CA SER A 125 12.24 17.21 -25.30
C SER A 125 12.12 18.05 -26.57
N LYS A 126 10.97 18.02 -27.26
CA LYS A 126 10.74 18.82 -28.48
C LYS A 126 10.42 20.27 -28.19
N LEU A 127 9.63 20.54 -27.14
CA LEU A 127 9.13 21.88 -26.85
C LEU A 127 10.08 22.66 -25.94
N GLY A 128 10.90 21.98 -25.13
CA GLY A 128 11.77 22.64 -24.14
C GLY A 128 11.02 23.32 -23.00
N ASP A 129 9.70 23.12 -22.91
CA ASP A 129 8.82 23.67 -21.88
C ASP A 129 7.92 22.55 -21.37
N CYS A 130 8.18 22.13 -20.13
CA CYS A 130 7.47 21.00 -19.51
C CYS A 130 6.01 21.34 -19.23
N LYS A 131 5.68 22.58 -18.84
CA LYS A 131 4.30 22.97 -18.56
C LYS A 131 3.49 22.98 -19.87
N ARG A 132 4.05 23.57 -20.94
CA ARG A 132 3.44 23.57 -22.27
C ARG A 132 3.26 22.15 -22.81
N ALA A 133 4.23 21.25 -22.60
CA ALA A 133 4.13 19.85 -22.97
C ALA A 133 2.95 19.14 -22.29
N VAL A 134 2.75 19.39 -20.99
CA VAL A 134 1.61 18.86 -20.22
C VAL A 134 0.29 19.40 -20.74
N PHE A 135 0.21 20.71 -21.00
CA PHE A 135 -0.97 21.35 -21.56
C PHE A 135 -1.36 20.74 -22.92
N ILE A 136 -0.41 20.67 -23.86
CA ILE A 136 -0.63 20.09 -25.19
C ILE A 136 -1.07 18.62 -25.07
N ARG A 137 -0.40 17.83 -24.22
CA ARG A 137 -0.77 16.43 -23.98
C ARG A 137 -2.18 16.30 -23.46
N ARG A 138 -2.56 17.12 -22.48
CA ARG A 138 -3.89 17.14 -21.88
C ARG A 138 -4.96 17.44 -22.93
N VAL A 139 -4.80 18.52 -23.71
CA VAL A 139 -5.77 18.91 -24.74
C VAL A 139 -5.86 17.84 -25.84
N ALA A 140 -4.73 17.29 -26.27
CA ALA A 140 -4.73 16.19 -27.24
C ALA A 140 -5.48 14.96 -26.70
N LEU A 141 -5.28 14.61 -25.43
CA LEU A 141 -5.96 13.48 -24.79
C LEU A 141 -7.47 13.70 -24.70
N GLU A 142 -7.93 14.90 -24.34
CA GLU A 142 -9.36 15.25 -24.33
C GLU A 142 -9.98 15.12 -25.73
N ARG A 143 -9.27 15.55 -26.79
CA ARG A 143 -9.73 15.43 -28.18
C ARG A 143 -9.77 13.99 -28.68
N ILE A 144 -8.75 13.19 -28.38
CA ILE A 144 -8.69 11.78 -28.77
C ILE A 144 -9.81 10.98 -28.09
N THR A 145 -10.08 11.26 -26.82
CA THR A 145 -11.03 10.47 -26.02
C THR A 145 -12.45 11.00 -26.03
N GLY A 146 -12.65 12.27 -26.39
CA GLY A 146 -13.92 12.97 -26.23
C GLY A 146 -14.34 13.18 -24.77
N LYS A 147 -13.41 13.02 -23.81
CA LYS A 147 -13.69 13.10 -22.36
C LYS A 147 -12.94 14.27 -21.74
N SER A 148 -13.59 14.98 -20.81
CA SER A 148 -13.02 16.14 -20.12
C SER A 148 -12.07 15.72 -19.00
N LEU A 149 -10.98 16.49 -18.80
CA LEU A 149 -10.10 16.45 -17.64
C LEU A 149 -10.31 17.65 -16.71
N GLU A 150 -11.37 18.42 -16.90
CA GLU A 150 -11.75 19.55 -16.04
C GLU A 150 -11.74 19.14 -14.55
N GLY A 151 -11.20 20.01 -13.71
CA GLY A 151 -10.99 19.74 -12.28
C GLY A 151 -9.66 19.05 -11.91
N LEU A 152 -8.89 18.53 -12.88
CA LEU A 152 -7.49 18.14 -12.66
C LEU A 152 -6.58 19.37 -12.85
N PRO A 153 -5.94 19.92 -11.81
CA PRO A 153 -5.14 21.13 -11.94
C PRO A 153 -3.91 20.95 -12.84
N LEU A 154 -3.53 22.05 -13.49
CA LEU A 154 -2.32 22.16 -14.31
C LEU A 154 -1.37 23.23 -13.76
N ASP A 155 -1.91 24.37 -13.31
CA ASP A 155 -1.11 25.44 -12.72
C ASP A 155 -0.61 25.14 -11.31
N GLY A 156 0.46 25.83 -10.90
CA GLY A 156 0.99 25.76 -9.54
C GLY A 156 1.85 24.53 -9.25
N PHE A 157 2.28 23.80 -10.28
CA PHE A 157 3.17 22.64 -10.17
C PHE A 157 4.44 22.83 -11.00
N ASP A 158 5.58 22.52 -10.39
CA ASP A 158 6.89 22.54 -11.06
C ASP A 158 7.10 21.24 -11.85
N TYR A 159 6.72 21.25 -13.13
CA TYR A 159 6.85 20.10 -14.01
C TYR A 159 8.30 19.76 -14.38
N GLU A 160 9.24 20.69 -14.25
CA GLU A 160 10.66 20.39 -14.48
C GLU A 160 11.18 19.46 -13.39
N SER A 161 10.71 19.63 -12.14
CA SER A 161 11.14 18.82 -10.98
C SER A 161 10.80 17.32 -11.07
N ILE A 162 9.82 16.94 -11.92
CA ILE A 162 9.41 15.53 -12.09
C ILE A 162 10.03 14.86 -13.32
N LEU A 163 10.54 15.65 -14.27
CA LEU A 163 11.03 15.16 -15.56
C LEU A 163 12.20 14.18 -15.37
N GLY A 164 12.03 12.96 -15.88
CA GLY A 164 13.07 11.92 -15.82
C GLY A 164 13.34 11.37 -14.41
N GLN A 165 12.49 11.69 -13.43
CA GLN A 165 12.72 11.34 -12.03
C GLN A 165 11.49 10.79 -11.31
N CYS A 166 10.29 11.37 -11.49
CA CYS A 166 9.12 11.02 -10.69
C CYS A 166 7.92 10.53 -11.50
N CYS A 167 7.68 11.07 -12.70
CA CYS A 167 6.53 10.68 -13.51
C CYS A 167 6.76 10.99 -14.99
N GLU A 168 6.33 10.08 -15.86
CA GLU A 168 6.34 10.23 -17.31
C GLU A 168 4.95 10.66 -17.82
N MET A 169 4.93 11.40 -18.93
CA MET A 169 3.71 11.83 -19.62
C MET A 169 2.64 12.52 -18.73
N PRO A 170 3.01 13.52 -17.89
CA PRO A 170 2.06 14.20 -17.03
C PRO A 170 0.93 14.92 -17.80
N VAL A 171 -0.29 14.91 -17.25
CA VAL A 171 -1.48 15.64 -17.77
C VAL A 171 -2.09 16.61 -16.76
N GLY A 172 -1.43 16.77 -15.61
CA GLY A 172 -1.91 17.47 -14.43
C GLY A 172 -1.34 16.82 -13.16
N TYR A 173 -1.92 17.12 -12.01
CA TYR A 173 -1.58 16.47 -10.74
C TYR A 173 -2.80 16.34 -9.84
N VAL A 174 -2.80 15.36 -8.95
CA VAL A 174 -3.89 15.15 -7.98
C VAL A 174 -3.57 15.88 -6.68
N GLN A 175 -4.55 16.61 -6.14
CA GLN A 175 -4.46 17.24 -4.83
C GLN A 175 -5.01 16.29 -3.75
N ILE A 176 -4.20 16.01 -2.73
CA ILE A 176 -4.59 15.20 -1.57
C ILE A 176 -4.52 16.10 -0.32
N PRO A 177 -5.60 16.21 0.48
CA PRO A 177 -5.59 17.02 1.70
C PRO A 177 -4.52 16.54 2.69
N VAL A 178 -3.76 17.48 3.26
CA VAL A 178 -2.76 17.20 4.30
C VAL A 178 -3.25 17.75 5.64
N GLY A 179 -3.44 16.86 6.61
CA GLY A 179 -3.72 17.21 8.01
C GLY A 179 -2.50 16.97 8.90
N ILE A 180 -2.52 17.55 10.11
CA ILE A 180 -1.47 17.38 11.12
C ILE A 180 -2.02 16.64 12.34
N ALA A 181 -1.32 15.62 12.81
CA ALA A 181 -1.56 14.95 14.09
C ALA A 181 -0.40 15.23 15.06
N GLY A 182 -0.71 15.74 16.26
CA GLY A 182 0.33 16.01 17.27
C GLY A 182 -0.08 17.02 18.36
N PRO A 183 0.87 17.38 19.25
CA PRO A 183 2.26 16.90 19.26
C PRO A 183 2.35 15.42 19.65
N LEU A 184 3.20 14.68 18.94
CA LEU A 184 3.62 13.32 19.27
C LEU A 184 4.95 13.40 20.04
N LEU A 185 4.92 13.14 21.35
CA LEU A 185 6.12 13.08 22.17
C LEU A 185 6.77 11.71 22.01
N LEU A 186 7.95 11.67 21.37
CA LEU A 186 8.69 10.47 21.01
C LEU A 186 10.17 10.66 21.34
N ASP A 187 10.74 9.75 22.13
CA ASP A 187 12.16 9.79 22.53
C ASP A 187 12.57 11.15 23.13
N GLY A 188 11.65 11.81 23.85
CA GLY A 188 11.86 13.13 24.45
C GLY A 188 11.73 14.32 23.49
N MET A 189 11.36 14.10 22.23
CA MET A 189 11.16 15.14 21.22
C MET A 189 9.69 15.21 20.75
N GLU A 190 9.22 16.40 20.39
CA GLU A 190 7.87 16.60 19.87
C GLU A 190 7.84 16.64 18.35
N PHE A 191 6.91 15.88 17.75
CA PHE A 191 6.68 15.87 16.31
C PHE A 191 5.24 16.27 15.98
N SER A 192 5.09 17.11 14.95
CA SER A 192 3.82 17.37 14.27
C SER A 192 3.76 16.51 13.02
N VAL A 193 3.00 15.41 13.05
CA VAL A 193 3.02 14.38 12.00
C VAL A 193 2.11 14.80 10.83
N PRO A 194 2.65 15.07 9.63
CA PRO A 194 1.85 15.35 8.46
C PRO A 194 1.25 14.06 7.89
N MET A 195 -0.03 14.11 7.53
CA MET A 195 -0.82 12.98 7.05
C MET A 195 -1.66 13.41 5.84
N ALA A 196 -1.33 12.90 4.66
CA ALA A 196 -2.07 13.15 3.43
C ALA A 196 -3.14 12.06 3.23
N THR A 197 -4.41 12.43 3.29
CA THR A 197 -5.51 11.45 3.22
C THR A 197 -6.82 12.07 2.78
N THR A 198 -7.68 11.25 2.19
CA THR A 198 -9.09 11.54 1.91
C THR A 198 -10.03 10.77 2.85
N GLU A 199 -9.50 9.94 3.74
CA GLU A 199 -10.30 9.21 4.73
C GLU A 199 -10.65 10.11 5.91
N GLY A 200 -11.95 10.41 6.06
CA GLY A 200 -12.46 11.13 7.22
C GLY A 200 -12.20 10.39 8.53
N CYS A 201 -12.03 11.13 9.63
CA CYS A 201 -11.59 10.66 10.96
C CYS A 201 -10.12 10.27 11.09
N LEU A 202 -9.38 9.92 10.03
CA LEU A 202 -8.04 9.33 10.18
C LEU A 202 -7.10 10.24 10.98
N VAL A 203 -6.89 11.48 10.52
CA VAL A 203 -6.01 12.45 11.19
C VAL A 203 -6.49 12.76 12.60
N ALA A 204 -7.81 12.95 12.79
CA ALA A 204 -8.38 13.25 14.10
C ALA A 204 -8.21 12.08 15.10
N SER A 205 -8.35 10.84 14.63
CA SER A 205 -8.12 9.63 15.42
C SER A 205 -6.65 9.50 15.82
N THR A 206 -5.73 9.63 14.86
CA THR A 206 -4.29 9.62 15.16
C THR A 206 -3.93 10.73 16.14
N ASN A 207 -4.48 11.93 15.97
CA ASN A 207 -4.27 13.05 16.89
C ASN A 207 -4.75 12.76 18.32
N ARG A 208 -5.90 12.08 18.49
CA ARG A 208 -6.38 11.60 19.79
C ARG A 208 -5.42 10.60 20.42
N GLY A 209 -4.84 9.71 19.62
CA GLY A 209 -3.77 8.79 20.04
C GLY A 209 -2.53 9.53 20.51
N CYS A 210 -2.04 10.51 19.73
CA CYS A 210 -0.91 11.37 20.10
C CYS A 210 -1.19 12.06 21.44
N LYS A 211 -2.41 12.58 21.64
CA LYS A 211 -2.80 13.20 22.90
C LYS A 211 -2.68 12.23 24.08
N ALA A 212 -3.17 10.99 23.95
CA ALA A 212 -3.10 9.99 25.00
C ALA A 212 -1.65 9.60 25.37
N ILE A 213 -0.79 9.44 24.35
CA ILE A 213 0.64 9.18 24.53
C ILE A 213 1.31 10.36 25.24
N TYR A 214 1.09 11.58 24.74
CA TYR A 214 1.72 12.80 25.25
C TYR A 214 1.43 13.01 26.74
N VAL A 215 0.14 12.96 27.14
CA VAL A 215 -0.23 13.19 28.55
C VAL A 215 0.21 12.07 29.49
N SER A 216 0.58 10.91 28.94
CA SER A 216 1.08 9.78 29.72
C SER A 216 2.62 9.76 29.86
N GLY A 217 3.32 10.72 29.24
CA GLY A 217 4.78 10.86 29.35
C GLY A 217 5.54 10.61 28.04
N GLY A 218 4.84 10.34 26.94
CA GLY A 218 5.46 10.09 25.63
C GLY A 218 5.66 8.61 25.32
N ALA A 219 6.12 8.37 24.09
CA ALA A 219 6.51 7.05 23.60
C ALA A 219 8.04 6.94 23.52
N THR A 220 8.53 5.71 23.54
CA THR A 220 9.95 5.36 23.34
C THR A 220 10.08 4.42 22.15
N SER A 221 11.10 4.62 21.33
CA SER A 221 11.36 3.78 20.15
C SER A 221 12.80 3.31 20.06
N VAL A 222 12.95 2.09 19.53
CA VAL A 222 14.25 1.47 19.28
C VAL A 222 14.29 0.99 17.83
N LEU A 223 15.36 1.38 17.13
CA LEU A 223 15.67 0.83 15.82
C LEU A 223 16.51 -0.44 15.99
N LEU A 224 16.01 -1.54 15.45
CA LEU A 224 16.60 -2.88 15.59
C LEU A 224 17.48 -3.25 14.39
N LYS A 225 17.08 -2.83 13.18
CA LYS A 225 17.81 -3.10 11.92
C LYS A 225 17.62 -1.93 10.94
N ASP A 226 18.62 -1.72 10.08
CA ASP A 226 18.61 -0.75 8.98
C ASP A 226 19.37 -1.33 7.78
N GLY A 227 18.62 -1.89 6.82
CA GLY A 227 19.16 -2.54 5.64
C GLY A 227 18.10 -2.77 4.55
N MET A 228 18.23 -2.08 3.43
CA MET A 228 17.43 -2.32 2.22
C MET A 228 17.94 -3.58 1.52
N THR A 229 17.06 -4.26 0.76
CA THR A 229 17.40 -5.53 0.12
C THR A 229 17.13 -5.56 -1.38
N ARG A 230 17.98 -6.32 -2.09
CA ARG A 230 17.78 -6.75 -3.48
C ARG A 230 18.15 -8.21 -3.58
N ALA A 231 17.36 -8.98 -4.33
CA ALA A 231 17.59 -10.41 -4.48
C ALA A 231 17.53 -10.85 -5.94
N PRO A 232 18.66 -10.94 -6.65
CA PRO A 232 18.69 -11.53 -7.98
C PRO A 232 18.40 -13.03 -7.93
N ILE A 233 17.99 -13.53 -9.09
CA ILE A 233 17.89 -14.96 -9.38
C ILE A 233 18.94 -15.33 -10.43
N VAL A 234 19.73 -16.36 -10.12
CA VAL A 234 20.69 -16.96 -11.05
C VAL A 234 20.42 -18.45 -11.22
N ARG A 235 20.91 -19.04 -12.31
CA ARG A 235 20.69 -20.44 -12.67
C ARG A 235 21.98 -21.11 -13.10
N PHE A 236 22.07 -22.41 -12.81
CA PHE A 236 23.16 -23.27 -13.25
C PHE A 236 22.66 -24.52 -13.99
N GLY A 237 23.60 -25.30 -14.54
CA GLY A 237 23.31 -26.60 -15.14
C GLY A 237 22.74 -27.62 -14.14
N THR A 238 23.18 -27.57 -12.88
CA THR A 238 22.76 -28.53 -11.84
C THR A 238 22.52 -27.86 -10.48
N ALA A 239 21.75 -28.52 -9.60
CA ALA A 239 21.53 -28.06 -8.23
C ALA A 239 22.83 -28.03 -7.41
N LYS A 240 23.73 -29.01 -7.61
CA LYS A 240 25.06 -29.04 -6.97
C LYS A 240 25.84 -27.77 -7.30
N ARG A 241 25.84 -27.37 -8.57
CA ARG A 241 26.57 -26.19 -9.00
C ARG A 241 26.00 -24.88 -8.44
N ALA A 242 24.67 -24.78 -8.34
CA ALA A 242 24.03 -23.67 -7.63
C ALA A 242 24.38 -23.65 -6.13
N ALA A 243 24.54 -24.82 -5.51
CA ALA A 243 25.00 -24.93 -4.13
C ALA A 243 26.46 -24.50 -3.95
N ASP A 244 27.34 -24.79 -4.91
CA ASP A 244 28.73 -24.30 -4.89
C ASP A 244 28.77 -22.75 -4.79
N LEU A 245 27.94 -22.05 -5.57
CA LEU A 245 27.84 -20.59 -5.48
C LEU A 245 27.24 -20.14 -4.14
N LYS A 246 26.21 -20.83 -3.62
CA LYS A 246 25.65 -20.52 -2.29
C LYS A 246 26.74 -20.57 -1.22
N PHE A 247 27.50 -21.66 -1.17
CA PHE A 247 28.56 -21.83 -0.17
C PHE A 247 29.66 -20.80 -0.35
N PHE A 248 30.03 -20.46 -1.59
CA PHE A 248 30.97 -19.38 -1.87
C PHE A 248 30.49 -18.02 -1.33
N LEU A 249 29.22 -17.68 -1.53
CA LEU A 249 28.62 -16.40 -1.12
C LEU A 249 28.41 -16.27 0.39
N GLU A 250 28.18 -17.38 1.08
CA GLU A 250 27.94 -17.41 2.53
C GLU A 250 29.19 -17.73 3.36
N GLU A 251 30.32 -18.01 2.71
CA GLU A 251 31.62 -18.20 3.36
C GLU A 251 32.15 -16.86 3.90
N PRO A 252 32.34 -16.71 5.23
CA PRO A 252 32.80 -15.46 5.84
C PRO A 252 34.10 -14.90 5.25
N LEU A 253 35.03 -15.76 4.81
CA LEU A 253 36.28 -15.34 4.20
C LEU A 253 36.09 -14.61 2.86
N ASN A 254 35.02 -14.90 2.12
CA ASN A 254 34.73 -14.27 0.84
C ASN A 254 33.95 -12.95 0.97
N PHE A 255 33.26 -12.76 2.09
CA PHE A 255 32.36 -11.62 2.30
C PHE A 255 33.07 -10.27 2.11
N GLN A 256 34.29 -10.11 2.63
CA GLN A 256 35.02 -8.84 2.52
C GLN A 256 35.30 -8.43 1.06
N ASN A 257 35.62 -9.41 0.20
CA ASN A 257 35.86 -9.14 -1.21
C ASN A 257 34.55 -8.78 -1.93
N LEU A 258 33.48 -9.54 -1.68
CA LEU A 258 32.15 -9.26 -2.22
C LEU A 258 31.64 -7.88 -1.79
N ALA A 259 31.83 -7.52 -0.53
CA ALA A 259 31.50 -6.20 0.00
C ALA A 259 32.33 -5.10 -0.68
N SER A 260 33.64 -5.31 -0.89
CA SER A 260 34.50 -4.35 -1.61
C SER A 260 34.02 -4.11 -3.05
N VAL A 261 33.56 -5.14 -3.75
CA VAL A 261 32.98 -5.01 -5.09
C VAL A 261 31.65 -4.25 -5.06
N PHE A 262 30.76 -4.62 -4.14
CA PHE A 262 29.46 -3.96 -3.96
C PHE A 262 29.60 -2.47 -3.64
N ASP A 263 30.44 -2.16 -2.64
CA ASP A 263 30.61 -0.84 -2.05
C ASP A 263 31.22 0.20 -3.02
N ARG A 264 31.86 -0.24 -4.11
CA ARG A 264 32.36 0.67 -5.17
C ARG A 264 31.24 1.40 -5.91
N SER A 265 30.02 0.87 -5.86
CA SER A 265 28.86 1.46 -6.55
C SER A 265 28.41 2.80 -5.96
N SER A 266 28.69 3.05 -4.68
CA SER A 266 28.18 4.22 -3.94
C SER A 266 28.96 4.47 -2.64
N ARG A 267 29.09 5.74 -2.27
CA ARG A 267 29.66 6.15 -0.97
C ARG A 267 28.77 5.79 0.23
N PHE A 268 27.47 5.60 0.00
CA PHE A 268 26.48 5.34 1.06
C PHE A 268 26.03 3.88 1.13
N ALA A 269 26.18 3.13 0.03
CA ALA A 269 25.80 1.73 0.00
C ALA A 269 26.87 0.91 0.71
N LYS A 270 26.51 0.19 1.76
CA LYS A 270 27.40 -0.77 2.42
C LYS A 270 26.75 -2.13 2.52
N LEU A 271 27.39 -3.14 1.94
CA LEU A 271 26.91 -4.52 2.06
C LEU A 271 27.02 -5.00 3.52
N GLN A 272 25.92 -5.54 4.05
CA GLN A 272 25.84 -6.02 5.43
C GLN A 272 25.70 -7.54 5.52
N LYS A 273 24.90 -8.15 4.63
CA LYS A 273 24.62 -9.59 4.65
C LYS A 273 24.27 -10.09 3.26
N ILE A 274 24.67 -11.31 2.95
CA ILE A 274 24.14 -12.08 1.82
C ILE A 274 23.45 -13.32 2.38
N GLN A 275 22.21 -13.58 1.95
CA GLN A 275 21.44 -14.75 2.37
C GLN A 275 20.86 -15.44 1.15
N CYS A 276 21.22 -16.70 0.94
CA CYS A 276 20.86 -17.45 -0.24
C CYS A 276 19.76 -18.48 0.03
N ALA A 277 18.83 -18.63 -0.93
CA ALA A 277 17.87 -19.73 -0.99
C ALA A 277 17.99 -20.47 -2.33
N ILE A 278 17.89 -21.81 -2.30
CA ILE A 278 17.99 -22.65 -3.50
C ILE A 278 16.62 -23.27 -3.82
N ALA A 279 16.25 -23.28 -5.10
CA ALA A 279 15.15 -24.06 -5.63
C ALA A 279 15.62 -24.84 -6.87
N GLY A 280 15.96 -26.12 -6.68
CA GLY A 280 16.56 -26.94 -7.73
C GLY A 280 17.90 -26.35 -8.18
N ARG A 281 18.01 -25.99 -9.46
CA ARG A 281 19.22 -25.38 -10.06
C ARG A 281 19.21 -23.86 -10.11
N ASN A 282 18.24 -23.22 -9.44
CA ASN A 282 18.13 -21.78 -9.31
C ASN A 282 18.57 -21.34 -7.91
N LEU A 283 19.27 -20.21 -7.82
CA LEU A 283 19.74 -19.60 -6.59
C LEU A 283 19.18 -18.17 -6.48
N TYR A 284 18.54 -17.87 -5.36
CA TYR A 284 18.04 -16.55 -4.99
C TYR A 284 18.96 -15.95 -3.95
N ILE A 285 19.57 -14.80 -4.24
CA ILE A 285 20.66 -14.25 -3.44
C ILE A 285 20.21 -12.95 -2.81
N ARG A 286 19.76 -12.93 -1.56
CA ARG A 286 19.26 -11.73 -0.88
C ARG A 286 20.42 -10.92 -0.30
N PHE A 287 20.79 -9.83 -0.96
CA PHE A 287 21.73 -8.83 -0.47
C PHE A 287 21.00 -7.87 0.48
N THR A 288 21.59 -7.59 1.64
CA THR A 288 21.12 -6.60 2.61
C THR A 288 22.18 -5.53 2.77
N CYS A 289 21.80 -4.26 2.61
CA CYS A 289 22.75 -3.16 2.52
C CYS A 289 22.22 -1.90 3.22
N SER A 290 23.10 -1.14 3.87
CA SER A 290 22.75 0.23 4.29
C SER A 290 22.75 1.17 3.09
N THR A 291 21.98 2.26 3.17
CA THR A 291 21.71 3.16 2.02
C THR A 291 21.80 4.63 2.38
N GLY A 292 22.37 4.96 3.54
CA GLY A 292 22.34 6.31 4.11
C GLY A 292 20.89 6.77 4.31
N ASP A 293 20.60 8.02 3.93
CA ASP A 293 19.27 8.62 4.07
C ASP A 293 18.33 8.34 2.89
N ALA A 294 18.80 7.65 1.85
CA ALA A 294 17.93 7.20 0.77
C ALA A 294 17.20 5.92 1.18
N MET A 295 15.98 5.71 0.65
CA MET A 295 15.33 4.40 0.71
C MET A 295 16.20 3.35 -0.03
N GLY A 296 16.82 3.76 -1.14
CA GLY A 296 18.04 3.15 -1.64
C GLY A 296 17.89 2.05 -2.69
N MET A 297 16.69 1.80 -3.21
CA MET A 297 16.44 0.70 -4.17
C MET A 297 17.31 0.74 -5.44
N ASN A 298 17.51 1.92 -6.04
CA ASN A 298 18.39 2.06 -7.21
C ASN A 298 19.85 1.83 -6.84
N MET A 299 20.26 2.32 -5.67
CA MET A 299 21.62 2.21 -5.16
C MET A 299 21.99 0.75 -4.87
N VAL A 300 21.08 0.00 -4.24
CA VAL A 300 21.28 -1.43 -3.95
C VAL A 300 21.31 -2.25 -5.25
N SER A 301 20.41 -1.97 -6.20
CA SER A 301 20.41 -2.68 -7.49
C SER A 301 21.75 -2.54 -8.23
N LYS A 302 22.33 -1.33 -8.28
CA LYS A 302 23.63 -1.09 -8.90
C LYS A 302 24.76 -1.84 -8.21
N GLY A 303 24.77 -1.84 -6.87
CA GLY A 303 25.78 -2.60 -6.12
C GLY A 303 25.69 -4.10 -6.37
N VAL A 304 24.48 -4.65 -6.47
CA VAL A 304 24.26 -6.06 -6.80
C VAL A 304 24.73 -6.39 -8.22
N GLU A 305 24.46 -5.52 -9.19
CA GLU A 305 24.92 -5.69 -10.58
C GLU A 305 26.44 -5.84 -10.66
N ASN A 306 27.20 -4.96 -9.99
CA ASN A 306 28.66 -5.08 -9.89
C ASN A 306 29.10 -6.44 -9.32
N VAL A 307 28.41 -6.94 -8.29
CA VAL A 307 28.74 -8.25 -7.70
C VAL A 307 28.43 -9.38 -8.68
N LEU A 308 27.32 -9.31 -9.41
CA LEU A 308 26.98 -10.32 -10.42
C LEU A 308 28.00 -10.36 -11.55
N GLU A 309 28.46 -9.21 -12.04
CA GLU A 309 29.54 -9.12 -13.04
C GLU A 309 30.84 -9.74 -12.53
N TYR A 310 31.21 -9.44 -11.28
CA TYR A 310 32.37 -10.06 -10.63
C TYR A 310 32.23 -11.59 -10.50
N LEU A 311 31.04 -12.07 -10.15
CA LEU A 311 30.77 -13.51 -10.02
C LEU A 311 30.83 -14.22 -11.36
N GLN A 312 30.38 -13.61 -12.46
CA GLN A 312 30.46 -14.20 -13.80
C GLN A 312 31.89 -14.54 -14.23
N ALA A 313 32.91 -13.80 -13.75
CA ALA A 313 34.31 -14.13 -14.02
C ALA A 313 34.76 -15.46 -13.35
N ASN A 314 34.21 -15.79 -12.17
CA ASN A 314 34.56 -16.99 -11.39
C ASN A 314 33.58 -18.16 -11.60
N PHE A 315 32.36 -17.85 -12.04
CA PHE A 315 31.27 -18.77 -12.33
C PHE A 315 30.77 -18.48 -13.76
N PRO A 316 31.56 -18.76 -14.82
CA PRO A 316 31.21 -18.43 -16.20
C PRO A 316 30.00 -19.22 -16.71
N ASP A 317 29.63 -20.29 -16.01
CA ASP A 317 28.45 -21.11 -16.26
C ASP A 317 27.17 -20.59 -15.56
N MET A 318 27.25 -19.45 -14.86
CA MET A 318 26.14 -18.79 -14.19
C MET A 318 25.28 -17.99 -15.18
N ASP A 319 24.01 -18.36 -15.28
CA ASP A 319 22.99 -17.63 -16.04
C ASP A 319 22.24 -16.66 -15.12
N VAL A 320 22.37 -15.35 -15.36
CA VAL A 320 21.67 -14.31 -14.58
C VAL A 320 20.27 -14.13 -15.16
N ILE A 321 19.28 -14.74 -14.49
CA ILE A 321 17.88 -14.71 -14.95
C ILE A 321 17.25 -13.34 -14.73
N GLY A 322 17.63 -12.64 -13.66
CA GLY A 322 17.16 -11.29 -13.41
C GLY A 322 17.64 -10.71 -12.08
N ILE A 323 17.73 -9.38 -12.03
CA ILE A 323 18.21 -8.64 -10.86
C ILE A 323 17.25 -8.71 -9.65
N SER A 324 15.98 -9.06 -9.90
CA SER A 324 14.93 -9.16 -8.88
C SER A 324 14.12 -10.44 -9.05
N GLY A 325 14.52 -11.51 -8.37
CA GLY A 325 13.84 -12.80 -8.30
C GLY A 325 12.74 -12.86 -7.25
N ASN A 326 12.11 -11.73 -6.91
CA ASN A 326 11.06 -11.59 -5.89
C ASN A 326 11.43 -12.00 -4.46
N TYR A 327 12.68 -12.39 -4.17
CA TYR A 327 13.17 -12.75 -2.83
C TYR A 327 13.71 -11.54 -2.04
N CYS A 328 13.52 -10.31 -2.53
CA CYS A 328 13.87 -9.09 -1.81
C CYS A 328 13.10 -8.99 -0.48
N SER A 329 11.77 -9.14 -0.43
CA SER A 329 10.76 -8.93 -1.50
C SER A 329 10.36 -7.46 -1.53
N ASP A 330 9.87 -6.93 -2.66
CA ASP A 330 9.57 -5.50 -2.80
C ASP A 330 8.16 -5.26 -3.34
N LYS A 331 7.32 -4.52 -2.61
CA LYS A 331 5.91 -4.23 -2.94
C LYS A 331 5.05 -5.49 -3.04
N LYS A 332 5.40 -6.56 -2.31
CA LYS A 332 4.62 -7.82 -2.25
C LYS A 332 4.59 -8.35 -0.82
N PRO A 333 3.44 -8.86 -0.33
CA PRO A 333 3.41 -9.47 1.00
C PRO A 333 4.30 -10.71 1.02
N ALA A 334 5.32 -10.71 1.89
CA ALA A 334 6.32 -11.76 1.93
C ALA A 334 6.84 -12.03 3.35
N ALA A 335 6.85 -13.31 3.74
CA ALA A 335 7.27 -13.73 5.07
C ALA A 335 8.74 -13.43 5.36
N VAL A 336 9.59 -13.43 4.33
CA VAL A 336 11.00 -13.08 4.47
C VAL A 336 11.17 -11.65 5.02
N ASN A 337 10.31 -10.70 4.63
CA ASN A 337 10.39 -9.34 5.14
C ASN A 337 9.84 -9.23 6.57
N TRP A 338 8.83 -10.03 6.93
CA TRP A 338 8.33 -10.15 8.29
C TRP A 338 9.39 -10.72 9.26
N ILE A 339 10.08 -11.78 8.84
CA ILE A 339 11.01 -12.54 9.69
C ILE A 339 12.40 -11.89 9.74
N GLU A 340 12.97 -11.59 8.59
CA GLU A 340 14.34 -11.09 8.50
C GLU A 340 14.43 -9.57 8.60
N GLY A 341 13.32 -8.86 8.34
CA GLY A 341 13.27 -7.42 8.16
C GLY A 341 13.63 -6.96 6.75
N ARG A 342 13.30 -5.70 6.44
CA ARG A 342 13.68 -4.99 5.19
C ARG A 342 13.53 -3.48 5.35
N GLY A 343 14.52 -2.70 4.97
CA GLY A 343 14.55 -1.28 5.32
C GLY A 343 14.82 -1.13 6.82
N LYS A 344 13.90 -0.53 7.58
CA LYS A 344 14.08 -0.20 9.00
C LYS A 344 13.14 -1.04 9.86
N SER A 345 13.71 -1.79 10.79
CA SER A 345 12.94 -2.53 11.81
C SER A 345 12.84 -1.70 13.07
N VAL A 346 11.64 -1.30 13.47
CA VAL A 346 11.40 -0.42 14.63
C VAL A 346 10.43 -1.07 15.60
N VAL A 347 10.72 -0.96 16.90
CA VAL A 347 9.74 -1.15 17.97
C VAL A 347 9.46 0.20 18.61
N CYS A 348 8.20 0.48 18.91
CA CYS A 348 7.77 1.69 19.60
C CYS A 348 6.75 1.33 20.67
N GLU A 349 6.87 1.90 21.86
CA GLU A 349 6.04 1.58 23.01
C GLU A 349 5.66 2.81 23.83
N ALA A 350 4.58 2.70 24.59
CA ALA A 350 4.15 3.69 25.58
C ALA A 350 3.40 3.02 26.74
N ILE A 351 3.42 3.66 27.90
CA ILE A 351 2.51 3.34 29.01
C ILE A 351 1.43 4.42 29.05
N ILE A 352 0.17 4.03 28.94
CA ILE A 352 -0.99 4.92 28.98
C ILE A 352 -1.67 4.80 30.34
N LYS A 353 -1.75 5.91 31.07
CA LYS A 353 -2.29 5.94 32.43
C LYS A 353 -3.78 5.64 32.47
N GLU A 354 -4.25 4.99 33.54
CA GLU A 354 -5.66 4.61 33.71
C GLU A 354 -6.64 5.75 33.41
N ASP A 355 -6.37 6.93 33.97
CA ASP A 355 -7.24 8.09 33.86
C ASP A 355 -7.27 8.65 32.43
N VAL A 356 -6.18 8.50 31.69
CA VAL A 356 -6.07 8.84 30.27
C VAL A 356 -6.85 7.85 29.42
N VAL A 357 -6.76 6.55 29.70
CA VAL A 357 -7.57 5.53 29.02
C VAL A 357 -9.07 5.82 29.20
N LYS A 358 -9.49 6.17 30.41
CA LYS A 358 -10.90 6.53 30.70
C LYS A 358 -11.31 7.86 30.08
N LYS A 359 -10.53 8.94 30.27
CA LYS A 359 -10.92 10.31 29.90
C LYS A 359 -10.66 10.63 28.44
N VAL A 360 -9.56 10.16 27.85
CA VAL A 360 -9.19 10.45 26.46
C VAL A 360 -9.67 9.34 25.55
N LEU A 361 -9.38 8.09 25.88
CA LEU A 361 -9.68 6.93 25.04
C LEU A 361 -11.10 6.37 25.25
N LYS A 362 -11.80 6.81 26.30
CA LYS A 362 -13.22 6.50 26.57
C LYS A 362 -13.49 5.00 26.64
N THR A 363 -12.55 4.24 27.20
CA THR A 363 -12.62 2.78 27.36
C THR A 363 -11.93 2.35 28.66
N THR A 364 -11.68 1.06 28.84
CA THR A 364 -10.92 0.48 29.96
C THR A 364 -9.71 -0.30 29.46
N VAL A 365 -8.69 -0.48 30.33
CA VAL A 365 -7.50 -1.27 30.02
C VAL A 365 -7.87 -2.72 29.70
N ALA A 366 -8.73 -3.33 30.53
CA ALA A 366 -9.18 -4.71 30.34
C ALA A 366 -9.83 -4.92 28.95
N SER A 367 -10.71 -4.02 28.54
CA SER A 367 -11.36 -4.09 27.22
C SER A 367 -10.38 -3.96 26.06
N LEU A 368 -9.34 -3.13 26.21
CA LEU A 368 -8.31 -2.96 25.17
C LEU A 368 -7.43 -4.20 25.04
N VAL A 369 -6.98 -4.77 26.17
CA VAL A 369 -6.17 -6.00 26.19
C VAL A 369 -6.95 -7.17 25.59
N GLU A 370 -8.20 -7.35 26.02
CA GLU A 370 -9.08 -8.41 25.50
C GLU A 370 -9.32 -8.24 24.00
N LEU A 371 -9.68 -7.02 23.55
CA LEU A 371 -9.90 -6.77 22.14
C LEU A 371 -8.63 -6.98 21.31
N ASN A 372 -7.45 -6.56 21.79
CA ASN A 372 -6.20 -6.79 21.06
C ASN A 372 -5.92 -8.28 20.88
N MET A 373 -6.08 -9.06 21.95
CA MET A 373 -5.95 -10.52 21.89
C MET A 373 -6.91 -11.13 20.87
N LEU A 374 -8.20 -10.80 20.94
CA LEU A 374 -9.21 -11.42 20.10
C LEU A 374 -9.17 -10.94 18.64
N LYS A 375 -8.89 -9.65 18.40
CA LYS A 375 -8.88 -9.05 17.05
C LYS A 375 -7.51 -9.18 16.38
N ASN A 376 -6.51 -8.50 16.95
CA ASN A 376 -5.22 -8.30 16.28
C ASN A 376 -4.38 -9.58 16.30
N LEU A 377 -4.56 -10.45 17.28
CA LEU A 377 -3.86 -11.74 17.34
C LEU A 377 -4.74 -12.89 16.82
N THR A 378 -5.76 -13.28 17.57
CA THR A 378 -6.60 -14.44 17.21
C THR A 378 -7.32 -14.22 15.88
N GLY A 379 -7.97 -13.06 15.67
CA GLY A 379 -8.65 -12.75 14.42
C GLY A 379 -7.72 -12.78 13.21
N SER A 380 -6.55 -12.14 13.31
CA SER A 380 -5.52 -12.18 12.26
C SER A 380 -4.97 -13.58 12.02
N ALA A 381 -4.79 -14.39 13.07
CA ALA A 381 -4.38 -15.79 12.94
C ALA A 381 -5.45 -16.62 12.21
N MET A 382 -6.73 -16.46 12.56
CA MET A 382 -7.84 -17.13 11.87
C MET A 382 -7.94 -16.72 10.40
N ALA A 383 -7.58 -15.48 10.07
CA ALA A 383 -7.54 -14.98 8.70
C ALA A 383 -6.29 -15.43 7.90
N GLY A 384 -5.32 -16.08 8.53
CA GLY A 384 -4.04 -16.41 7.89
C GLY A 384 -3.23 -15.16 7.49
N ALA A 385 -3.35 -14.07 8.26
CA ALA A 385 -2.71 -12.80 7.94
C ALA A 385 -1.18 -12.92 8.01
N LEU A 386 -0.50 -12.36 7.00
CA LEU A 386 0.96 -12.28 6.95
C LEU A 386 1.41 -10.87 7.37
N GLY A 387 2.04 -10.76 8.54
CA GLY A 387 2.50 -9.48 9.10
C GLY A 387 1.40 -8.50 9.50
N GLY A 388 0.13 -8.88 9.38
CA GLY A 388 -1.05 -8.05 9.65
C GLY A 388 -1.66 -8.28 11.04
N PHE A 389 -0.85 -8.23 12.10
CA PHE A 389 -1.31 -8.42 13.49
C PHE A 389 -1.59 -7.07 14.18
N ASN A 390 -2.36 -6.21 13.50
CA ASN A 390 -2.64 -4.83 13.87
C ASN A 390 -4.04 -4.41 13.41
N ALA A 391 -4.48 -3.22 13.81
CA ALA A 391 -5.79 -2.70 13.47
C ALA A 391 -5.82 -1.99 12.13
N HIS A 392 -4.94 -1.00 11.93
CA HIS A 392 -4.91 -0.14 10.73
C HIS A 392 -3.54 0.52 10.50
N ALA A 393 -2.42 -0.14 10.80
CA ALA A 393 -1.09 0.42 10.56
C ALA A 393 -0.93 0.96 9.13
N SER A 394 -1.52 0.27 8.16
CA SER A 394 -1.54 0.65 6.74
C SER A 394 -2.14 2.04 6.46
N ASN A 395 -3.18 2.45 7.20
CA ASN A 395 -3.78 3.78 7.05
C ASN A 395 -2.78 4.88 7.41
N ILE A 396 -2.06 4.71 8.53
CA ILE A 396 -1.12 5.70 9.02
C ILE A 396 0.12 5.73 8.13
N VAL A 397 0.67 4.57 7.80
CA VAL A 397 1.83 4.44 6.89
C VAL A 397 1.53 5.13 5.57
N SER A 398 0.39 4.83 4.93
CA SER A 398 0.00 5.45 3.66
C SER A 398 -0.11 6.97 3.77
N ALA A 399 -0.77 7.48 4.81
CA ALA A 399 -0.98 8.91 4.97
C ALA A 399 0.34 9.67 5.20
N VAL A 400 1.24 9.12 6.02
CA VAL A 400 2.58 9.71 6.22
C VAL A 400 3.42 9.59 4.95
N PHE A 401 3.36 8.45 4.25
CA PHE A 401 4.13 8.20 3.03
C PHE A 401 3.77 9.17 1.91
N LEU A 402 2.47 9.37 1.66
CA LEU A 402 1.97 10.34 0.69
C LEU A 402 2.38 11.77 1.04
N ALA A 403 2.28 12.15 2.32
CA ALA A 403 2.67 13.48 2.79
C ALA A 403 4.17 13.74 2.65
N THR A 404 5.01 12.71 2.85
CA THR A 404 6.47 12.85 2.95
C THR A 404 7.21 12.36 1.69
N GLY A 405 6.50 12.05 0.61
CA GLY A 405 7.10 11.71 -0.69
C GLY A 405 7.78 10.35 -0.73
N GLN A 406 7.31 9.40 0.09
CA GLN A 406 7.73 8.02 0.04
C GLN A 406 7.02 7.28 -1.10
N ASP A 407 7.39 6.02 -1.34
CA ASP A 407 6.74 5.18 -2.34
C ASP A 407 5.47 4.53 -1.74
N PRO A 408 4.25 4.94 -2.13
CA PRO A 408 3.03 4.43 -1.53
C PRO A 408 2.81 2.94 -1.80
N ALA A 409 3.42 2.35 -2.83
CA ALA A 409 3.31 0.90 -3.07
C ALA A 409 4.09 0.07 -2.05
N GLN A 410 5.07 0.66 -1.37
CA GLN A 410 5.82 0.02 -0.29
C GLN A 410 5.02 -0.09 1.01
N ASN A 411 3.85 0.55 1.09
CA ASN A 411 2.90 0.35 2.20
C ASN A 411 2.58 -1.14 2.43
N ILE A 412 2.59 -1.98 1.40
CA ILE A 412 2.33 -3.42 1.49
C ILE A 412 3.19 -4.09 2.57
N GLU A 413 4.48 -3.76 2.63
CA GLU A 413 5.43 -4.37 3.56
C GLU A 413 5.77 -3.42 4.71
N SER A 414 5.79 -2.11 4.46
CA SER A 414 6.00 -1.09 5.48
C SER A 414 4.90 -1.03 6.53
N SER A 415 3.71 -1.57 6.23
CA SER A 415 2.61 -1.71 7.20
C SER A 415 2.59 -3.04 7.94
N HIS A 416 3.56 -3.93 7.70
CA HIS A 416 3.77 -5.09 8.57
C HIS A 416 3.95 -4.61 10.01
N CYS A 417 3.06 -5.04 10.90
CA CYS A 417 3.00 -4.58 12.26
C CYS A 417 2.34 -5.63 13.14
N ILE A 418 2.94 -5.90 14.30
CA ILE A 418 2.29 -6.57 15.42
C ILE A 418 2.07 -5.55 16.54
N THR A 419 0.82 -5.46 16.99
CA THR A 419 0.42 -4.61 18.12
C THR A 419 0.19 -5.46 19.35
N MET A 420 0.88 -5.13 20.44
CA MET A 420 0.74 -5.78 21.74
C MET A 420 0.16 -4.81 22.75
N MET A 421 -0.70 -5.31 23.63
CA MET A 421 -1.37 -4.55 24.68
C MET A 421 -1.40 -5.38 25.95
N GLU A 422 -0.84 -4.85 27.03
CA GLU A 422 -0.71 -5.54 28.31
C GLU A 422 -1.14 -4.63 29.46
N ALA A 423 -1.80 -5.22 30.46
CA ALA A 423 -2.18 -4.51 31.67
C ALA A 423 -0.98 -4.47 32.62
N VAL A 424 -0.56 -3.28 33.04
CA VAL A 424 0.59 -3.07 33.93
C VAL A 424 0.19 -2.28 35.18
N ASN A 425 1.12 -2.15 36.14
CA ASN A 425 0.90 -1.40 37.40
C ASN A 425 -0.34 -1.85 38.19
N GLY A 426 -0.53 -3.17 38.29
CA GLY A 426 -1.69 -3.78 38.94
C GLY A 426 -2.97 -3.74 38.09
N GLY A 427 -2.83 -3.63 36.77
CA GLY A 427 -3.94 -3.58 35.82
C GLY A 427 -4.57 -2.20 35.62
N ARG A 428 -3.96 -1.16 36.21
CA ARG A 428 -4.45 0.23 36.11
C ARG A 428 -4.03 0.88 34.79
N ASP A 429 -2.79 0.65 34.38
CA ASP A 429 -2.22 1.28 33.19
C ASP A 429 -2.12 0.28 32.05
N LEU A 430 -2.08 0.80 30.83
CA LEU A 430 -1.91 0.01 29.61
C LEU A 430 -0.49 0.19 29.10
N HIS A 431 0.29 -0.88 29.04
CA HIS A 431 1.43 -0.92 28.14
C HIS A 431 0.93 -1.26 26.73
N VAL A 432 1.38 -0.50 25.74
CA VAL A 432 1.07 -0.74 24.34
C VAL A 432 2.34 -0.60 23.51
N SER A 433 2.54 -1.53 22.58
CA SER A 433 3.67 -1.48 21.65
C SER A 433 3.27 -1.88 20.23
N VAL A 434 4.04 -1.37 19.27
CA VAL A 434 4.01 -1.78 17.88
C VAL A 434 5.41 -2.21 17.46
N THR A 435 5.52 -3.35 16.78
CA THR A 435 6.77 -3.80 16.15
C THR A 435 6.58 -3.88 14.65
N MET A 436 7.35 -3.07 13.92
CA MET A 436 7.28 -2.91 12.47
C MET A 436 8.62 -3.31 11.85
N PRO A 437 8.78 -4.56 11.36
CA PRO A 437 10.08 -5.09 10.97
C PRO A 437 10.57 -4.58 9.61
N SER A 438 9.70 -3.97 8.79
CA SER A 438 10.00 -3.71 7.39
C SER A 438 9.62 -2.31 6.87
N ILE A 439 9.89 -1.24 7.63
CA ILE A 439 9.59 0.14 7.21
C ILE A 439 10.58 0.62 6.14
N GLU A 440 10.08 0.89 4.94
CA GLU A 440 10.88 1.33 3.80
C GLU A 440 10.72 2.84 3.59
N VAL A 441 11.62 3.62 4.21
CA VAL A 441 11.59 5.08 4.10
C VAL A 441 12.96 5.66 3.77
N GLY A 442 12.93 6.83 3.14
CA GLY A 442 14.07 7.69 2.87
C GLY A 442 13.70 9.16 2.95
N THR A 443 14.70 10.01 3.10
CA THR A 443 14.56 11.48 3.16
C THR A 443 15.32 12.18 2.03
N VAL A 444 15.83 11.39 1.08
CA VAL A 444 16.51 11.80 -0.15
C VAL A 444 16.06 10.91 -1.31
N GLY A 445 15.83 11.53 -2.48
CA GLY A 445 15.48 10.86 -3.73
C GLY A 445 13.99 10.55 -3.85
N GLY A 446 13.57 10.17 -5.07
CA GLY A 446 12.16 9.93 -5.37
C GLY A 446 11.29 11.16 -5.10
N GLY A 447 10.07 10.94 -4.58
CA GLY A 447 9.12 12.02 -4.31
C GLY A 447 9.52 12.98 -3.18
N THR A 448 10.54 12.66 -2.38
CA THR A 448 10.97 13.48 -1.23
C THR A 448 11.47 14.87 -1.63
N GLN A 449 11.89 15.04 -2.89
CA GLN A 449 12.39 16.32 -3.42
C GLN A 449 11.29 17.29 -3.85
N LEU A 450 10.07 16.79 -4.08
CA LEU A 450 8.94 17.62 -4.49
C LEU A 450 8.60 18.62 -3.39
N ALA A 451 8.27 19.85 -3.76
CA ALA A 451 8.17 20.97 -2.82
C ALA A 451 7.25 20.69 -1.62
N SER A 452 6.04 20.18 -1.87
CA SER A 452 5.06 19.87 -0.83
C SER A 452 5.53 18.77 0.13
N GLN A 453 6.13 17.71 -0.43
CA GLN A 453 6.66 16.57 0.33
C GLN A 453 7.90 16.96 1.14
N SER A 454 8.79 17.76 0.56
CA SER A 454 9.93 18.37 1.23
C SER A 454 9.49 19.26 2.40
N ALA A 455 8.42 20.03 2.25
CA ALA A 455 7.88 20.85 3.34
C ALA A 455 7.40 19.98 4.53
N CYS A 456 6.75 18.85 4.24
CA CYS A 456 6.34 17.88 5.27
C CYS A 456 7.53 17.22 5.97
N LEU A 457 8.59 16.89 5.23
CA LEU A 457 9.84 16.39 5.83
C LEU A 457 10.58 17.46 6.65
N ASN A 458 10.52 18.73 6.25
CA ASN A 458 11.07 19.85 7.01
C ASN A 458 10.32 20.03 8.34
N LEU A 459 8.99 19.91 8.33
CA LEU A 459 8.16 19.97 9.56
C LEU A 459 8.58 18.91 10.58
N LEU A 460 8.96 17.72 10.11
CA LEU A 460 9.47 16.64 10.94
C LEU A 460 10.96 16.80 11.32
N GLY A 461 11.67 17.78 10.75
CA GLY A 461 13.10 18.00 10.99
C GLY A 461 14.02 16.96 10.36
N VAL A 462 13.55 16.19 9.37
CA VAL A 462 14.29 15.05 8.79
C VAL A 462 14.56 15.18 7.28
N LYS A 463 14.30 16.32 6.65
CA LYS A 463 14.51 16.48 5.21
C LYS A 463 16.00 16.38 4.82
N GLY A 464 16.27 15.64 3.74
CA GLY A 464 17.60 15.56 3.14
C GLY A 464 18.54 14.57 3.83
N ALA A 465 19.78 14.53 3.32
CA ALA A 465 20.85 13.71 3.89
C ALA A 465 21.42 14.38 5.15
N ASN A 466 21.64 13.59 6.19
CA ASN A 466 22.35 14.08 7.37
C ASN A 466 23.87 14.04 7.11
N LYS A 467 24.52 15.19 7.27
CA LYS A 467 25.96 15.35 6.96
C LYS A 467 26.89 14.74 8.01
N GLU A 468 26.45 14.67 9.25
CA GLU A 468 27.26 14.16 10.36
C GLU A 468 27.10 12.65 10.49
N TRP A 469 25.85 12.17 10.39
CA TRP A 469 25.50 10.77 10.63
C TRP A 469 24.60 10.25 9.52
N ALA A 470 25.19 9.73 8.45
CA ALA A 470 24.46 9.21 7.30
C ALA A 470 23.35 8.21 7.72
N GLY A 471 22.15 8.42 7.20
CA GLY A 471 20.96 7.61 7.50
C GLY A 471 20.20 8.01 8.75
N SER A 472 20.69 8.95 9.55
CA SER A 472 20.01 9.34 10.80
C SER A 472 18.64 9.97 10.56
N ASN A 473 18.48 10.77 9.50
CA ASN A 473 17.20 11.39 9.15
C ASN A 473 16.19 10.32 8.72
N ALA A 474 16.60 9.37 7.88
CA ALA A 474 15.73 8.28 7.47
C ALA A 474 15.37 7.35 8.65
N ARG A 475 16.31 7.08 9.57
CA ARG A 475 16.04 6.33 10.81
C ARG A 475 15.04 7.05 11.69
N GLN A 476 15.18 8.37 11.85
CA GLN A 476 14.23 9.18 12.62
C GLN A 476 12.84 9.19 11.97
N LEU A 477 12.75 9.29 10.64
CA LEU A 477 11.47 9.19 9.94
C LEU A 477 10.78 7.84 10.20
N ALA A 478 11.50 6.72 10.19
CA ALA A 478 10.91 5.42 10.51
C ALA A 478 10.40 5.32 11.95
N LYS A 479 11.11 5.92 12.90
CA LYS A 479 10.65 6.03 14.29
C LYS A 479 9.36 6.85 14.41
N VAL A 480 9.28 7.98 13.71
CA VAL A 480 8.07 8.81 13.65
C VAL A 480 6.91 8.04 13.02
N VAL A 481 7.13 7.29 11.94
CA VAL A 481 6.11 6.42 11.33
C VAL A 481 5.61 5.38 12.33
N ALA A 482 6.50 4.66 13.01
CA ALA A 482 6.12 3.65 14.00
C ALA A 482 5.34 4.26 15.19
N ALA A 483 5.76 5.41 15.68
CA ALA A 483 5.08 6.11 16.77
C ALA A 483 3.72 6.69 16.35
N ALA A 484 3.58 7.17 15.11
CA ALA A 484 2.29 7.56 14.56
C ALA A 484 1.35 6.35 14.40
N VAL A 485 1.89 5.18 14.00
CA VAL A 485 1.12 3.92 13.96
C VAL A 485 0.67 3.54 15.37
N LEU A 486 1.54 3.58 16.37
CA LEU A 486 1.19 3.35 17.78
C LEU A 486 0.02 4.25 18.23
N ALA A 487 0.08 5.54 17.91
CA ALA A 487 -0.99 6.50 18.21
C ALA A 487 -2.31 6.13 17.50
N GLY A 488 -2.23 5.80 16.21
CA GLY A 488 -3.37 5.34 15.43
C GLY A 488 -4.01 4.08 16.02
N GLU A 489 -3.21 3.05 16.28
CA GLU A 489 -3.64 1.77 16.85
C GLU A 489 -4.37 1.99 18.18
N LEU A 490 -3.77 2.76 19.09
CA LEU A 490 -4.34 3.08 20.39
C LEU A 490 -5.72 3.72 20.27
N SER A 491 -5.87 4.71 19.39
CA SER A 491 -7.14 5.42 19.20
C SER A 491 -8.21 4.53 18.56
N LEU A 492 -7.87 3.80 17.48
CA LEU A 492 -8.84 2.96 16.78
C LEU A 492 -9.31 1.79 17.65
N MET A 493 -8.39 1.08 18.31
CA MET A 493 -8.73 -0.01 19.23
C MET A 493 -9.64 0.48 20.35
N SER A 494 -9.40 1.69 20.86
CA SER A 494 -10.26 2.31 21.87
C SER A 494 -11.66 2.65 21.34
N ALA A 495 -11.76 3.15 20.11
CA ALA A 495 -13.04 3.43 19.48
C ALA A 495 -13.86 2.15 19.22
N ILE A 496 -13.20 1.04 18.86
CA ILE A 496 -13.84 -0.27 18.68
C ILE A 496 -14.30 -0.81 20.04
N ALA A 497 -13.43 -0.83 21.04
CA ALA A 497 -13.74 -1.32 22.38
C ALA A 497 -14.92 -0.56 23.03
N ALA A 498 -15.06 0.74 22.72
CA ALA A 498 -16.16 1.57 23.21
C ALA A 498 -17.42 1.54 22.32
N GLY A 499 -17.43 0.81 21.20
CA GLY A 499 -18.56 0.78 20.25
C GLY A 499 -18.81 2.11 19.52
N GLN A 500 -17.79 2.94 19.36
CA GLN A 500 -17.88 4.32 18.84
C GLN A 500 -17.50 4.46 17.37
N LEU A 501 -16.99 3.40 16.73
CA LEU A 501 -16.46 3.45 15.36
C LEU A 501 -17.47 4.00 14.36
N VAL A 502 -18.66 3.37 14.26
CA VAL A 502 -19.70 3.74 13.29
C VAL A 502 -20.17 5.18 13.48
N LYS A 503 -20.41 5.61 14.72
CA LYS A 503 -20.86 6.98 15.04
C LYS A 503 -19.83 8.03 14.59
N SER A 504 -18.54 7.72 14.74
CA SER A 504 -17.45 8.63 14.36
C SER A 504 -17.33 8.74 12.84
N HIS A 505 -17.34 7.62 12.11
CA HIS A 505 -17.33 7.64 10.65
C HIS A 505 -18.56 8.34 10.06
N MET A 506 -19.76 8.14 10.61
CA MET A 506 -20.96 8.84 10.13
C MET A 506 -20.88 10.36 10.30
N LYS A 507 -20.20 10.84 11.35
CA LYS A 507 -20.08 12.29 11.64
C LYS A 507 -19.05 13.00 10.77
N TYR A 508 -17.93 12.36 10.45
CA TYR A 508 -16.80 13.02 9.79
C TYR A 508 -16.44 12.46 8.41
N ASN A 509 -16.89 11.25 8.07
CA ASN A 509 -16.61 10.61 6.78
C ASN A 509 -17.82 10.61 5.83
N ARG A 510 -18.97 11.14 6.28
CA ARG A 510 -20.12 11.44 5.42
C ARG A 510 -20.46 12.93 5.56
N SER A 511 -20.50 13.60 4.42
CA SER A 511 -21.04 14.95 4.31
C SER A 511 -22.54 14.94 4.63
N ASN A 512 -22.97 15.71 5.64
CA ASN A 512 -24.38 16.08 5.82
C ASN A 512 -24.81 17.23 4.87
N LYS A 513 -23.91 17.73 4.01
CA LYS A 513 -24.30 18.64 2.93
C LYS A 513 -24.93 17.80 1.83
N ASP A 514 -26.17 18.12 1.52
CA ASP A 514 -26.93 17.54 0.41
C ASP A 514 -26.20 17.83 -0.90
N ILE A 515 -25.62 16.80 -1.52
CA ILE A 515 -24.87 16.92 -2.79
C ILE A 515 -25.83 16.80 -3.99
N SER A 516 -27.12 16.51 -3.75
CA SER A 516 -28.13 16.38 -4.81
C SER A 516 -28.45 17.68 -5.57
N ALA A 517 -28.05 18.84 -5.05
CA ALA A 517 -28.30 20.14 -5.69
C ALA A 517 -27.24 20.56 -6.74
N LYS A 518 -26.33 19.66 -7.15
CA LYS A 518 -25.22 19.98 -8.09
C LYS A 518 -25.01 18.98 -9.23
N PHE A 519 -25.93 18.05 -9.46
CA PHE A 519 -25.89 17.15 -10.61
C PHE A 519 -27.02 17.44 -11.57
#